data_AF-A0AAT9SZX1-F1
#
_entry.id   AF-A0AAT9SZX1-F1
#
_cell.length_a   1.000
_cell.length_b   1.000
_cell.length_c   1.000
_cell.angle_alpha   90.00
_cell.angle_beta   90.00
_cell.angle_gamma   90.00
#
_symmetry.space_group_name_H-M   'P 1'
#
loop_
_entity.id
_entity.type
_entity.pdbx_description
1 polymer ?
#
loop_
_entity_poly.entity_id
_entity_poly.type
_entity_poly.pdbx_seq_one_letter_code
_entity_poly.pdbx_strand_id
1 'polypeptide(L)'
;MPNAHAVMISSYEQRKAAVLRAAQLISSSSGSDGEWEFEMLIEAIADFDIRQEAVGFIEIPTAFMQFLSSAHQSRVASSRR
;
A
#
# COMPACT_ATOMS: atom_id res chain seq x y z
N MET A 1 -0.50 -19.61 8.07
CA MET A 1 0.07 -18.83 9.19
C MET A 1 0.64 -17.56 8.58
N PRO A 2 0.06 -16.37 8.78
CA PRO A 2 0.74 -15.14 8.37
C PRO A 2 1.85 -14.89 9.39
N ASN A 3 3.11 -15.01 8.97
CA ASN A 3 4.26 -14.83 9.85
C ASN A 3 4.27 -13.40 10.41
N ALA A 4 4.32 -13.29 11.74
CA ALA A 4 4.15 -12.07 12.53
C ALA A 4 5.36 -11.09 12.48
N HIS A 5 6.24 -11.22 11.49
CA HIS A 5 7.34 -10.30 11.24
C HIS A 5 7.48 -9.97 9.76
N ALA A 6 6.36 -9.78 9.05
CA ALA A 6 6.38 -9.15 7.74
C ALA A 6 7.06 -7.78 7.87
N VAL A 7 8.24 -7.63 7.27
CA VAL A 7 8.97 -6.37 7.22
C VAL A 7 8.09 -5.39 6.46
N MET A 8 7.39 -4.51 7.18
CA MET A 8 6.47 -3.56 6.55
C MET A 8 7.22 -2.29 6.16
N ILE A 9 7.46 -2.12 4.86
CA ILE A 9 8.02 -0.88 4.32
C ILE A 9 6.92 0.19 4.33
N SER A 10 7.23 1.34 4.93
CA SER A 10 6.29 2.46 5.12
C SER A 10 6.75 3.76 4.47
N SER A 11 7.99 3.84 4.00
CA SER A 11 8.54 5.03 3.35
C SER A 11 9.43 4.69 2.16
N TYR A 12 9.60 5.66 1.26
CA TYR A 12 10.50 5.54 0.12
C TYR A 12 11.97 5.36 0.54
N GLU A 13 12.40 5.93 1.66
CA GLU A 13 13.74 5.71 2.21
C GLU A 13 13.93 4.27 2.68
N GLN A 14 12.96 3.72 3.39
CA GLN A 14 12.96 2.31 3.80
C GLN A 14 12.95 1.38 2.59
N ARG A 15 12.17 1.70 1.55
CA ARG A 15 12.17 0.97 0.27
C ARG A 15 13.55 0.96 -0.37
N LYS A 16 14.21 2.13 -0.44
CA LYS A 16 15.56 2.24 -1.02
C LYS A 16 16.57 1.40 -0.24
N ALA A 17 16.52 1.43 1.09
CA ALA A 17 17.38 0.61 1.93
C ALA A 17 17.14 -0.90 1.71
N ALA A 18 15.88 -1.32 1.61
CA ALA A 18 15.51 -2.71 1.33
C ALA A 18 16.04 -3.18 -0.04
N VAL A 19 15.92 -2.35 -1.09
CA VAL A 19 16.46 -2.65 -2.42
C VAL A 19 17.98 -2.82 -2.38
N LEU A 20 18.70 -1.92 -1.69
CA LEU A 20 20.15 -2.03 -1.57
C LEU A 20 20.58 -3.29 -0.82
N ARG A 21 19.84 -3.68 0.23
CA ARG A 21 20.08 -4.92 0.96
C ARG A 21 19.83 -6.15 0.11
N ALA A 22 18.73 -6.19 -0.63
CA ALA A 22 18.43 -7.27 -1.57
C ALA A 22 19.53 -7.42 -2.64
N ALA A 23 20.04 -6.31 -3.19
CA ALA A 23 21.14 -6.34 -4.15
C ALA A 23 22.46 -6.88 -3.55
N GLN A 24 22.74 -6.57 -2.29
CA GLN A 24 23.89 -7.13 -1.57
C GLN A 24 23.75 -8.63 -1.35
N LEU A 25 22.56 -9.12 -1.03
CA LEU A 25 22.28 -10.54 -0.84
C LEU A 25 22.48 -11.34 -2.13
N ILE A 26 22.04 -10.82 -3.28
CA ILE A 26 22.31 -11.45 -4.60
C ILE A 26 23.82 -11.53 -4.88
N SER A 27 24.57 -10.50 -4.50
CA SER A 27 26.00 -10.40 -4.79
C SER A 27 26.89 -11.20 -3.84
N SER A 28 26.33 -11.74 -2.75
CA SER A 28 27.05 -12.49 -1.74
C SER A 28 26.64 -13.96 -1.78
N SER A 29 27.61 -14.89 -1.70
CA SER A 29 27.33 -16.32 -1.56
C SER A 29 26.86 -16.63 -0.13
N SER A 30 25.70 -16.07 0.24
CA SER A 30 25.07 -16.33 1.52
C SER A 30 24.23 -17.59 1.38
N GLY A 31 24.34 -18.51 2.35
CA GLY A 31 23.57 -19.76 2.37
C GLY A 31 22.07 -19.53 2.58
N SER A 32 21.34 -20.55 3.04
CA SER A 32 19.87 -20.54 3.18
C SER A 32 19.28 -19.31 3.87
N ASP A 33 20.00 -18.72 4.83
CA ASP A 33 19.52 -17.55 5.59
C ASP A 33 19.49 -16.27 4.73
N GLY A 34 20.42 -16.13 3.79
CA GLY A 34 20.44 -14.99 2.87
C GLY A 34 19.36 -15.08 1.79
N GLU A 35 19.04 -16.30 1.36
CA GLU A 35 17.91 -16.56 0.45
C GLU A 35 16.58 -16.21 1.11
N TRP A 36 16.37 -16.62 2.36
CA TRP A 36 15.16 -16.28 3.11
C TRP A 36 15.02 -14.78 3.37
N GLU A 37 16.11 -14.09 3.74
CA GLU A 37 16.10 -12.64 3.91
C GLU A 37 15.79 -11.93 2.58
N PHE A 38 16.35 -12.42 1.47
CA PHE A 38 16.08 -11.88 0.14
C PHE A 38 14.59 -12.02 -0.23
N GLU A 39 14.00 -13.19 -0.05
CA GLU A 39 12.58 -13.42 -0.33
C GLU A 39 11.68 -12.45 0.45
N MET A 40 11.95 -12.28 1.75
CA MET A 40 11.20 -11.34 2.59
C MET A 40 11.33 -9.89 2.12
N LEU A 41 12.53 -9.46 1.72
CA LEU A 41 12.75 -8.10 1.24
C LEU A 41 12.01 -7.85 -0.07
N ILE A 42 12.00 -8.82 -0.99
CA ILE A 42 11.29 -8.71 -2.26
C ILE A 42 9.78 -8.63 -2.03
N GLU A 43 9.22 -9.46 -1.16
CA GLU A 43 7.79 -9.42 -0.83
C GLU A 43 7.40 -8.05 -0.24
N ALA A 44 8.20 -7.54 0.71
CA ALA A 44 7.96 -6.24 1.32
C ALA A 44 8.03 -5.07 0.34
N ILE A 45 8.97 -5.12 -0.62
CA ILE A 45 9.11 -4.09 -1.66
C ILE A 45 7.90 -4.12 -2.61
N ALA A 46 7.50 -5.32 -3.06
CA ALA A 46 6.36 -5.48 -3.95
C ALA A 46 5.05 -4.99 -3.31
N ASP A 47 4.82 -5.33 -2.04
CA ASP A 47 3.64 -4.86 -1.30
C ASP A 47 3.61 -3.32 -1.17
N PHE A 48 4.75 -2.70 -0.86
CA PHE A 48 4.83 -1.24 -0.82
C PHE A 48 4.53 -0.61 -2.19
N ASP A 49 5.11 -1.13 -3.26
CA ASP A 49 4.95 -0.60 -4.61
C ASP A 49 3.50 -0.70 -5.10
N ILE A 50 2.83 -1.83 -4.86
CA ILE A 50 1.40 -2.02 -5.15
C ILE A 50 0.55 -1.02 -4.36
N ARG A 51 0.83 -0.84 -3.07
CA ARG A 51 0.10 0.13 -2.24
C ARG A 51 0.30 1.56 -2.74
N GLN A 52 1.50 1.94 -3.18
CA GLN A 52 1.76 3.26 -3.74
C GLN A 52 1.05 3.48 -5.09
N GLU A 53 1.04 2.47 -5.97
CA GLU A 53 0.31 2.53 -7.25
C GLU A 53 -1.21 2.63 -7.05
N ALA A 54 -1.73 1.96 -6.02
CA ALA A 54 -3.13 2.05 -5.63
C ALA A 54 -3.54 3.42 -5.06
N VAL A 55 -2.59 4.30 -4.68
CA VAL A 55 -2.87 5.70 -4.29
C VAL A 55 -2.94 6.62 -5.52
N GLY A 56 -3.32 6.09 -6.69
CA GLY A 56 -3.80 6.92 -7.79
C GLY A 56 -4.95 7.79 -7.29
N PHE A 57 -4.74 9.11 -7.25
CA PHE A 57 -5.70 10.07 -6.72
C PHE A 57 -7.01 9.97 -7.50
N ILE A 58 -8.08 9.49 -6.86
CA ILE A 58 -9.42 9.58 -7.45
C ILE A 58 -9.92 10.99 -7.15
N GLU A 59 -9.84 11.88 -8.13
CA GLU A 59 -10.50 13.17 -8.04
C GLU A 59 -12.02 12.94 -8.08
N ILE A 60 -12.68 13.11 -6.93
CA ILE A 60 -14.13 13.08 -6.87
C ILE A 60 -14.64 14.40 -7.45
N PRO A 61 -15.40 14.39 -8.57
CA PRO A 61 -15.89 15.63 -9.16
C PRO A 61 -16.72 16.42 -8.16
N THR A 62 -16.54 17.74 -8.10
CA THR A 62 -17.28 18.61 -7.17
C THR A 62 -18.80 18.47 -7.34
N ALA A 63 -19.27 18.25 -8.57
CA ALA A 63 -20.67 17.99 -8.87
C ALA A 63 -21.20 16.73 -8.16
N PHE A 64 -20.37 15.68 -8.03
CA PHE A 64 -20.73 14.45 -7.32
C PHE A 64 -20.88 14.70 -5.80
N MET A 65 -19.99 15.50 -5.21
CA MET A 65 -20.10 15.92 -3.79
C MET A 65 -21.38 16.73 -3.52
N GLN A 66 -21.74 17.62 -4.45
CA GLN A 66 -22.99 18.40 -4.38
C GLN A 66 -24.23 17.49 -4.51
N PHE A 67 -24.19 16.52 -5.42
CA PHE A 67 -25.25 15.53 -5.58
C PHE A 67 -25.49 14.74 -4.29
N LEU A 68 -24.44 14.20 -3.65
CA LEU A 68 -24.55 13.47 -2.39
C LEU A 68 -25.15 14.33 -1.27
N SER A 69 -24.75 15.60 -1.20
CA SER A 69 -25.26 16.56 -0.21
C SER A 69 -26.75 16.85 -0.42
N SER A 70 -27.19 16.97 -1.68
CA SER A 70 -28.60 17.21 -2.03
C SER A 70 -29.49 15.98 -1.81
N ALA A 71 -28.99 14.77 -2.07
CA ALA A 71 -29.72 13.53 -1.87
C ALA A 71 -30.04 13.27 -0.39
N HIS A 72 -29.18 13.73 0.52
CA HIS A 72 -29.42 13.69 1.97
C HIS A 72 -30.56 14.63 2.39
N GLN A 73 -30.63 15.83 1.79
CA GLN A 73 -31.68 16.81 2.11
C GLN A 73 -33.06 16.40 1.59
N SER A 74 -33.14 15.83 0.39
CA SER A 74 -34.41 15.33 -0.17
C SER A 74 -35.00 14.15 0.61
N ARG A 75 -34.16 13.28 1.19
CA ARG A 75 -34.65 12.13 1.98
C ARG A 75 -35.25 12.55 3.32
N VAL A 76 -34.70 13.56 3.98
CA VAL A 76 -35.24 14.07 5.26
C VAL A 76 -36.57 14.82 5.04
N ALA A 77 -36.74 15.49 3.90
CA ALA A 77 -37.99 16.18 3.55
C ALA A 77 -39.15 15.21 3.22
N SER A 78 -38.85 14.01 2.71
CA SER A 78 -39.89 13.06 2.28
C SER A 78 -40.42 12.13 3.39
N SER A 79 -39.92 12.27 4.64
CA SER A 79 -40.34 11.48 5.82
C SER A 79 -41.36 12.20 6.71
N ARG A 80 -42.09 13.19 6.18
CA ARG A 80 -43.28 13.79 6.81
C ARG A 80 -44.47 13.65 5.88
N ARG A 81 -45.06 12.46 5.85
CA ARG A 81 -46.47 12.27 5.51
C ARG A 81 -46.99 11.03 6.21
#